data_AF-A0A0D3JZW1-F1
#
_entry.id   AF-A0A0D3JZW1-F1
#
_cell.length_a   1.000
_cell.length_b   1.000
_cell.length_c   1.000
_cell.angle_alpha   90.00
_cell.angle_beta   90.00
_cell.angle_gamma   90.00
#
_symmetry.space_group_name_H-M   'P 1'
#
loop_
_entity.id
_entity.type
_entity.pdbx_description
1 polymer ?
#
loop_
_entity_poly.entity_id
_entity_poly.type
_entity_poly.pdbx_seq_one_letter_code
_entity_poly.pdbx_strand_id
1 'polypeptide(L)'
;MSAFATAVEAALPETGAVPDSFFLGLSCILLLGYTVFRVFGALRLPGAVGVMLAGCLLSPFAGPAIHVVLPSIQEVAFILLLCRAGCETNMADLNTSAVLLATLPLLADLTGIGLWVHFAWGATVPQGLLAGVMLAPLGEGLVLPLMHELRGEGSRPSRPVTEPPRSLLEPFR
;
A
#
# COMPACT_ATOMS: atom_id res chain seq x y z
N MET A 1 0.71 -23.31 -3.57
CA MET A 1 2.08 -23.80 -3.25
C MET A 1 2.77 -24.48 -4.42
N SER A 2 2.12 -25.34 -5.21
CA SER A 2 2.74 -25.96 -6.41
C SER A 2 3.05 -24.96 -7.53
N ALA A 3 2.17 -23.98 -7.78
CA ALA A 3 2.33 -22.96 -8.82
C ALA A 3 3.46 -21.96 -8.54
N PHE A 4 3.68 -21.60 -7.27
CA PHE A 4 4.79 -20.72 -6.86
C PHE A 4 6.14 -21.42 -7.05
N ALA A 5 6.23 -22.71 -6.65
CA ALA A 5 7.42 -23.51 -6.88
C ALA A 5 7.72 -23.65 -8.38
N THR A 6 6.71 -23.95 -9.21
CA THR A 6 6.91 -24.07 -10.67
C THR A 6 7.22 -22.74 -11.36
N ALA A 7 6.69 -21.60 -10.90
CA ALA A 7 7.03 -20.29 -11.46
C ALA A 7 8.45 -19.84 -11.08
N VAL A 8 8.89 -20.13 -9.85
CA VAL A 8 10.26 -19.89 -9.40
C VAL A 8 11.25 -20.80 -10.13
N GLU A 9 10.89 -22.06 -10.32
CA GLU A 9 11.72 -23.06 -11.00
C GLU A 9 11.77 -22.84 -12.52
N ALA A 10 10.70 -22.34 -13.14
CA ALA A 10 10.71 -21.91 -14.54
C ALA A 10 11.44 -20.57 -14.79
N ALA A 11 11.58 -19.73 -13.76
CA ALA A 11 12.37 -18.50 -13.81
C ALA A 11 13.86 -18.74 -13.56
N LEU A 12 14.23 -19.93 -13.10
CA LEU A 12 15.61 -20.37 -13.00
C LEU A 12 15.98 -21.07 -14.32
N PRO A 13 16.94 -20.56 -15.10
CA PRO A 13 17.49 -21.35 -16.21
C PRO A 13 18.02 -22.68 -15.65
N GLU A 14 17.99 -23.73 -16.47
CA GLU A 14 18.45 -25.13 -16.23
C GLU A 14 19.94 -25.28 -15.81
N THR A 15 20.57 -24.18 -15.41
CA THR A 15 21.87 -24.10 -14.76
C THR A 15 21.66 -23.26 -13.51
N GLY A 16 21.94 -23.80 -12.32
CA GLY A 16 21.75 -23.17 -11.01
C GLY A 16 22.61 -21.90 -10.76
N ALA A 17 22.86 -21.09 -11.78
CA ALA A 17 23.51 -19.80 -11.74
C ALA A 17 22.48 -18.71 -12.05
N VAL A 18 22.03 -18.00 -11.01
CA VAL A 18 21.29 -16.75 -11.16
C VAL A 18 22.21 -15.77 -11.91
N PRO A 19 21.75 -15.09 -12.97
CA PRO A 19 22.59 -14.14 -13.69
C PRO A 19 23.04 -13.02 -12.73
N ASP A 20 24.33 -12.67 -12.73
CA ASP A 20 24.91 -11.64 -11.84
C ASP A 20 24.15 -10.30 -11.89
N SER A 21 23.58 -9.99 -13.06
CA SER A 21 22.76 -8.81 -13.30
C SER A 21 21.47 -8.76 -12.49
N PHE A 22 20.95 -9.90 -12.03
CA PHE A 22 19.73 -9.95 -11.23
C PHE A 22 19.94 -9.33 -9.84
N PHE A 23 21.00 -9.75 -9.13
CA PHE A 23 21.33 -9.19 -7.83
C PHE A 23 21.71 -7.71 -7.94
N LEU A 24 22.48 -7.34 -8.97
CA LEU A 24 22.83 -5.94 -9.21
C LEU A 24 21.59 -5.07 -9.45
N GLY A 25 20.63 -5.56 -10.23
CA GLY A 25 19.36 -4.88 -10.48
C GLY A 25 18.50 -4.74 -9.22
N LEU A 26 18.39 -5.81 -8.42
CA LEU A 26 17.66 -5.80 -7.16
C LEU A 26 18.30 -4.83 -6.14
N SER A 27 19.63 -4.87 -6.00
CA SER A 27 20.37 -3.93 -5.15
C SER A 27 20.19 -2.49 -5.62
N CYS A 28 20.19 -2.22 -6.93
CA CYS A 28 19.95 -0.89 -7.48
C CYS A 28 18.54 -0.38 -7.12
N ILE A 29 17.51 -1.20 -7.32
CA ILE A 29 16.12 -0.83 -7.00
C ILE A 29 15.95 -0.57 -5.50
N LEU A 30 16.48 -1.43 -4.63
CA LEU A 30 16.37 -1.27 -3.18
C LEU A 30 17.14 -0.04 -2.68
N LEU A 31 18.38 0.15 -3.14
CA LEU A 31 19.24 1.24 -2.67
C LEU A 31 18.74 2.59 -3.18
N LEU A 32 18.36 2.67 -4.47
CA LEU A 32 17.84 3.91 -5.04
C LEU A 32 16.46 4.24 -4.44
N GLY A 33 15.58 3.25 -4.30
CA GLY A 33 14.28 3.42 -3.67
C GLY A 33 14.40 3.96 -2.25
N TYR A 34 15.28 3.38 -1.43
CA TYR A 34 15.55 3.85 -0.07
C TYR A 34 16.18 5.25 -0.04
N THR A 35 17.09 5.55 -0.97
CA THR A 35 17.73 6.87 -1.05
C THR A 35 16.70 7.95 -1.39
N VAL A 36 15.86 7.71 -2.39
CA VAL A 36 14.80 8.64 -2.79
C VAL A 36 13.74 8.79 -1.69
N PHE A 37 13.38 7.71 -1.00
CA PHE A 37 12.50 7.75 0.18
C PHE A 37 13.04 8.74 1.22
N ARG A 38 14.34 8.67 1.53
CA ARG A 38 14.97 9.55 2.52
C ARG A 38 15.09 11.01 2.04
N VAL A 39 15.38 11.21 0.75
CA VAL A 39 15.44 12.56 0.15
C VAL A 39 14.07 13.22 0.15
N PHE A 40 13.00 12.49 -0.20
CA PHE A 40 11.63 13.03 -0.17
C PHE A 40 11.15 13.32 1.26
N GLY A 41 11.49 12.46 2.22
CA GLY A 41 11.26 12.76 3.65
C GLY A 41 11.96 14.04 4.10
N ALA A 42 13.21 14.29 3.66
CA ALA A 42 13.91 15.54 3.96
C ALA A 42 13.26 16.77 3.31
N LEU A 43 12.54 16.60 2.20
CA LEU A 43 11.78 17.63 1.50
C LEU A 43 10.36 17.83 2.08
N ARG A 44 9.98 17.12 3.16
CA ARG A 44 8.63 17.10 3.74
C ARG A 44 7.54 16.60 2.78
N LEU A 45 7.91 15.74 1.83
CA LEU A 45 6.94 15.01 1.02
C LEU A 45 6.83 13.56 1.52
N PRO A 46 5.66 12.92 1.41
CA PRO A 46 5.49 11.53 1.79
C PRO A 46 6.50 10.65 1.04
N GLY A 47 7.33 9.91 1.79
CA GLY A 47 8.40 9.11 1.18
C GLY A 47 7.89 8.10 0.14
N ALA A 48 6.65 7.63 0.30
CA ALA A 48 5.97 6.74 -0.65
C ALA A 48 5.85 7.34 -2.07
N VAL A 49 5.61 8.65 -2.19
CA VAL A 49 5.53 9.34 -3.49
C VAL A 49 6.89 9.33 -4.19
N GLY A 50 7.97 9.52 -3.44
CA GLY A 50 9.33 9.45 -3.96
C GLY A 50 9.67 8.05 -4.49
N VAL A 51 9.29 7.00 -3.76
CA VAL A 51 9.49 5.61 -4.19
C VAL A 51 8.70 5.27 -5.45
N MET A 52 7.44 5.72 -5.55
CA MET A 52 6.61 5.57 -6.76
C MET A 52 7.26 6.22 -7.99
N LEU A 53 7.72 7.47 -7.85
CA LEU A 53 8.42 8.18 -8.93
C LEU A 53 9.72 7.48 -9.32
N ALA A 54 10.52 7.07 -8.35
CA ALA A 54 11.75 6.32 -8.60
C ALA A 54 11.47 5.02 -9.38
N GLY A 55 10.42 4.29 -9.02
CA GLY A 55 9.97 3.09 -9.73
C GLY A 55 9.54 3.37 -11.18
N CYS A 56 8.76 4.42 -11.42
CA CYS A 56 8.40 4.84 -12.78
C CYS A 56 9.62 5.21 -13.63
N LEU A 57 10.60 5.91 -13.06
CA LEU A 57 11.82 6.29 -13.77
C LEU A 57 12.77 5.10 -14.00
N LEU A 58 12.82 4.14 -13.07
CA LEU A 58 13.66 2.94 -13.19
C LEU A 58 13.03 1.83 -14.01
N SER A 59 11.71 1.86 -14.20
CA SER A 59 10.97 0.85 -14.97
C SER A 59 11.61 0.51 -16.33
N PRO A 60 12.01 1.46 -17.19
CA PRO A 60 12.65 1.13 -18.48
C PRO A 60 14.07 0.56 -18.37
N PHE A 61 14.73 0.71 -17.22
CA PHE A 61 16.08 0.20 -16.97
C PHE A 61 16.08 -1.16 -16.27
N ALA A 62 14.92 -1.65 -15.82
CA ALA A 62 14.79 -2.96 -15.23
C ALA A 62 14.96 -4.04 -16.32
N GLY A 63 15.99 -4.88 -16.17
CA GLY A 63 16.23 -5.98 -17.10
C GLY A 63 15.09 -7.02 -17.11
N PRO A 64 14.96 -7.85 -18.17
CA PRO A 64 13.86 -8.80 -18.34
C PRO A 64 13.75 -9.81 -17.19
N ALA A 65 14.86 -10.16 -16.54
CA ALA A 65 14.88 -11.07 -15.39
C ALA A 65 14.05 -10.55 -14.20
N ILE A 66 14.00 -9.23 -13.98
CA ILE A 66 13.23 -8.64 -12.88
C ILE A 66 11.73 -8.75 -13.18
N HIS A 67 11.32 -8.52 -14.43
CA HIS A 67 9.91 -8.60 -14.82
C HIS A 67 9.31 -10.00 -14.67
N VAL A 68 10.11 -11.05 -14.88
CA VAL A 68 9.66 -12.45 -14.71
C VAL A 68 9.42 -12.78 -13.22
N VAL A 69 10.27 -12.27 -12.32
CA VAL A 69 10.20 -12.56 -10.87
C VAL A 69 9.28 -11.59 -10.12
N LEU A 70 8.95 -10.44 -10.73
CA LEU A 70 8.13 -9.38 -10.13
C LEU A 70 6.77 -9.88 -9.58
N PRO A 71 5.99 -10.75 -10.27
CA PRO A 71 4.73 -11.24 -9.74
C PRO A 71 4.90 -12.02 -8.43
N SER A 72 5.94 -12.85 -8.33
CA SER A 72 6.25 -13.62 -7.12
C SER A 72 6.68 -12.72 -5.96
N ILE A 73 7.45 -11.66 -6.24
CA ILE A 73 7.83 -10.67 -5.22
C ILE A 73 6.59 -9.90 -4.73
N GLN A 74 5.71 -9.48 -5.65
CA GLN A 74 4.47 -8.78 -5.31
C GLN A 74 3.55 -9.65 -4.44
N GLU A 75 3.40 -10.94 -4.77
CA GLU A 75 2.61 -11.89 -3.97
C GLU A 75 3.12 -11.96 -2.53
N VAL A 76 4.43 -12.18 -2.33
CA VAL A 76 5.02 -12.24 -0.99
C VAL A 76 4.90 -10.89 -0.28
N ALA A 77 5.10 -9.77 -0.99
CA ALA A 77 4.96 -8.44 -0.43
C ALA A 77 3.54 -8.15 0.06
N PHE A 78 2.51 -8.53 -0.71
CA PHE A 78 1.11 -8.41 -0.29
C PHE A 78 0.78 -9.28 0.93
N ILE A 79 1.26 -10.53 0.95
CA ILE A 79 1.08 -11.42 2.11
C ILE A 79 1.72 -10.79 3.35
N LEU A 80 2.95 -10.26 3.25
CA LEU A 80 3.65 -9.61 4.36
C LEU A 80 2.94 -8.34 4.82
N LEU A 81 2.43 -7.52 3.88
CA LEU A 81 1.69 -6.30 4.21
C LEU A 81 0.39 -6.62 4.97
N LEU A 82 -0.38 -7.60 4.50
CA LEU A 82 -1.61 -8.03 5.16
C LEU A 82 -1.35 -8.68 6.52
N CYS A 83 -0.31 -9.51 6.60
CA CYS A 83 0.12 -10.14 7.86
C CYS A 83 0.51 -9.07 8.88
N ARG A 84 1.32 -8.08 8.47
CA ARG A 84 1.69 -6.95 9.32
C ARG A 84 0.45 -6.17 9.79
N ALA A 85 -0.45 -5.80 8.90
CA ALA A 85 -1.65 -5.04 9.25
C ALA A 85 -2.56 -5.84 10.21
N GLY A 86 -2.69 -7.15 10.00
CA GLY A 86 -3.43 -8.03 10.90
C GLY A 86 -2.80 -8.16 12.29
N CYS A 87 -1.47 -8.21 12.38
CA CYS A 87 -0.75 -8.26 13.66
C CYS A 87 -0.69 -6.90 14.38
N GLU A 88 -0.73 -5.78 13.65
CA GLU A 88 -0.75 -4.42 14.21
C GLU A 88 -2.14 -4.03 14.77
N THR A 89 -3.19 -4.73 14.33
CA THR A 89 -4.57 -4.48 14.77
C THR A 89 -4.82 -5.01 16.19
N ASN A 90 -5.34 -4.16 17.07
CA ASN A 90 -5.76 -4.53 18.42
C ASN A 90 -7.23 -4.98 18.43
N MET A 91 -7.52 -6.12 19.07
CA MET A 91 -8.88 -6.66 19.17
C MET A 91 -9.82 -5.76 19.99
N ALA A 92 -9.30 -4.96 20.92
CA ALA A 92 -10.13 -4.04 21.73
C ALA A 92 -10.72 -2.89 20.91
N ASP A 93 -10.09 -2.53 19.79
CA ASP A 93 -10.54 -1.44 18.91
C ASP A 93 -11.57 -1.93 17.86
N LEU A 94 -11.77 -3.26 17.77
CA LEU A 94 -12.63 -3.91 16.79
C LEU A 94 -14.09 -3.98 17.26
N ASN A 95 -14.76 -2.84 17.23
CA ASN A 95 -16.18 -2.73 17.56
C ASN A 95 -17.07 -2.86 16.31
N THR A 96 -18.34 -3.22 16.49
CA THR A 96 -19.34 -3.28 15.40
C THR A 96 -19.43 -1.96 14.61
N SER A 97 -19.28 -0.84 15.31
CA SER A 97 -19.22 0.49 14.68
C SER A 97 -17.98 0.68 13.82
N ALA A 98 -16.82 0.17 14.23
CA ALA A 98 -15.57 0.26 13.45
C ALA A 98 -15.66 -0.58 12.17
N VAL A 99 -16.25 -1.77 12.23
CA VAL A 99 -16.47 -2.62 11.05
C VAL A 99 -17.43 -1.94 10.07
N LEU A 100 -18.51 -1.34 10.57
CA LEU A 100 -19.46 -0.62 9.72
C LEU A 100 -18.79 0.61 9.08
N LEU A 101 -17.98 1.34 9.84
CA LEU A 101 -17.24 2.51 9.35
C LEU A 101 -16.14 2.15 8.35
N ALA A 102 -15.56 0.95 8.40
CA ALA A 102 -14.61 0.48 7.39
C ALA A 102 -15.31 -0.05 6.12
N THR A 103 -16.50 -0.64 6.27
CA THR A 103 -17.18 -1.32 5.16
C THR A 103 -18.04 -0.38 4.32
N LEU A 104 -18.76 0.54 4.96
CA LEU A 104 -19.69 1.45 4.28
C LEU A 104 -19.00 2.38 3.26
N PRO A 105 -17.90 3.08 3.60
CA PRO A 105 -17.18 3.90 2.62
C PRO A 105 -16.51 3.05 1.55
N LEU A 106 -15.98 1.88 1.88
CA LEU A 106 -15.37 0.98 0.88
C LEU A 106 -16.39 0.52 -0.19
N LEU A 107 -17.62 0.20 0.23
CA LEU A 107 -18.70 -0.15 -0.70
C LEU A 107 -19.15 1.06 -1.54
N ALA A 108 -19.18 2.26 -0.94
CA ALA A 108 -19.49 3.49 -1.65
C ALA A 108 -18.43 3.81 -2.71
N ASP A 109 -17.14 3.65 -2.39
CA ASP A 109 -16.03 3.90 -3.31
C ASP A 109 -15.97 2.87 -4.43
N LEU A 110 -16.15 1.58 -4.12
CA LEU A 110 -16.21 0.51 -5.12
C LEU A 110 -17.32 0.76 -6.13
N THR A 111 -18.53 1.08 -5.66
CA THR A 111 -19.68 1.35 -6.54
C THR A 111 -19.53 2.67 -7.29
N GLY A 112 -19.00 3.70 -6.63
CA GLY A 112 -18.72 5.01 -7.23
C GLY A 112 -17.69 4.91 -8.36
N ILE A 113 -16.54 4.27 -8.12
CA ILE A 113 -15.51 4.03 -9.13
C ILE A 113 -16.06 3.18 -10.27
N GLY A 114 -16.79 2.11 -9.96
CA GLY A 114 -17.34 1.25 -11.00
C GLY A 114 -18.38 1.95 -11.89
N LEU A 115 -19.23 2.78 -11.30
CA LEU A 115 -20.21 3.58 -12.03
C LEU A 115 -19.53 4.68 -12.85
N TRP A 116 -18.49 5.29 -12.29
CA TRP A 116 -17.69 6.30 -13.00
C TRP A 116 -16.99 5.71 -14.22
N VAL A 117 -16.36 4.53 -14.10
CA VAL A 117 -15.73 3.84 -15.25
C VAL A 117 -16.76 3.43 -16.30
N HIS A 118 -17.94 2.96 -15.88
CA HIS A 118 -19.03 2.63 -16.80
C HIS A 118 -19.48 3.86 -17.61
N PHE A 119 -19.76 4.98 -16.96
CA PHE A 119 -20.30 6.17 -17.64
C PHE A 119 -19.25 7.04 -18.32
N ALA A 120 -18.08 7.23 -17.72
CA ALA A 120 -17.04 8.09 -18.26
C ALA A 120 -16.27 7.41 -19.41
N TRP A 121 -16.08 6.09 -19.32
CA TRP A 121 -15.29 5.32 -20.30
C TRP A 121 -16.14 4.48 -21.27
N GLY A 122 -17.46 4.38 -21.03
CA GLY A 122 -18.35 3.53 -21.83
C GLY A 122 -18.10 2.03 -21.65
N ALA A 123 -17.40 1.63 -20.58
CA ALA A 123 -17.13 0.23 -20.27
C ALA A 123 -18.42 -0.51 -19.91
N THR A 124 -18.46 -1.84 -19.98
CA THR A 124 -19.64 -2.60 -19.54
C THR A 124 -19.76 -2.59 -18.00
N VAL A 125 -20.98 -2.75 -17.46
CA VAL A 125 -21.22 -2.81 -16.00
C VAL A 125 -20.26 -3.77 -15.25
N PRO A 126 -20.02 -5.02 -15.69
CA PRO A 126 -19.08 -5.91 -15.01
C PRO A 126 -17.62 -5.44 -15.10
N GLN A 127 -17.22 -4.79 -16.20
CA GLN A 127 -15.87 -4.22 -16.33
C GLN A 127 -15.67 -3.02 -15.40
N GLY A 128 -16.70 -2.16 -15.28
CA GLY A 128 -16.70 -1.07 -14.31
C GLY A 128 -16.59 -1.60 -12.88
N LEU A 129 -17.40 -2.59 -12.51
CA LEU A 129 -17.37 -3.18 -11.17
C LEU A 129 -16.03 -3.87 -10.86
N LEU A 130 -15.42 -4.54 -11.85
CA LEU A 130 -14.07 -5.09 -11.73
C LEU A 130 -13.05 -3.98 -11.45
N ALA A 131 -13.12 -2.86 -12.17
CA ALA A 131 -12.25 -1.72 -11.92
C ALA A 131 -12.45 -1.15 -10.51
N GLY A 132 -13.70 -1.05 -10.03
CA GLY A 132 -14.02 -0.64 -8.67
C GLY A 132 -13.40 -1.56 -7.61
N VAL A 133 -13.53 -2.88 -7.77
CA VAL A 133 -12.92 -3.88 -6.86
C VAL A 133 -11.40 -3.78 -6.83
N MET A 134 -10.77 -3.54 -7.99
CA MET A 134 -9.32 -3.44 -8.06
C MET A 134 -8.77 -2.13 -7.50
N LEU A 135 -9.51 -1.01 -7.66
CA LEU A 135 -9.01 0.32 -7.30
C LEU A 135 -9.40 0.76 -5.89
N ALA A 136 -10.61 0.45 -5.41
CA ALA A 136 -11.10 0.94 -4.12
C ALA A 136 -10.19 0.58 -2.93
N PRO A 137 -9.63 -0.65 -2.81
CA PRO A 137 -8.77 -1.00 -1.68
C PRO A 137 -7.37 -0.38 -1.73
N LEU A 138 -6.91 0.08 -2.90
CA LEU A 138 -5.52 0.51 -3.09
C LEU A 138 -5.20 1.83 -2.36
N GLY A 139 -6.21 2.67 -2.13
CA GLY A 139 -6.05 3.96 -1.46
C GLY A 139 -5.66 3.83 0.02
N GLU A 140 -6.25 2.86 0.72
CA GLU A 140 -6.06 2.66 2.16
C GLU A 140 -4.61 2.32 2.51
N GLY A 141 -3.95 1.52 1.67
CA GLY A 141 -2.56 1.10 1.88
C GLY A 141 -1.54 2.25 1.79
N LEU A 142 -1.88 3.35 1.10
CA LEU A 142 -1.02 4.52 0.97
C LEU A 142 -1.26 5.55 2.08
N VAL A 143 -2.49 5.64 2.59
CA VAL A 143 -2.89 6.61 3.61
C VAL A 143 -2.35 6.21 4.99
N LEU A 144 -2.36 4.92 5.33
CA LEU A 144 -1.91 4.44 6.64
C LEU A 144 -0.44 4.81 7.00
N PRO A 145 0.56 4.59 6.14
CA PRO A 145 1.94 5.00 6.43
C PRO A 145 2.08 6.52 6.54
N LEU A 146 1.33 7.27 5.72
CA LEU A 146 1.30 8.73 5.78
C LEU A 146 0.75 9.24 7.12
N MET A 147 -0.30 8.61 7.65
CA MET A 147 -0.86 8.98 8.95
C MET A 147 0.16 8.80 10.08
N HIS A 148 0.99 7.75 10.02
CA HIS A 148 2.03 7.51 11.03
C HIS A 148 3.15 8.56 10.91
N GLU A 149 3.58 8.89 9.69
CA GLU A 149 4.59 9.92 9.43
C GLU A 149 4.14 11.29 9.98
N LEU A 150 2.90 11.68 9.69
CA LEU A 150 2.30 12.93 10.19
C LEU A 150 2.11 12.93 11.73
N ARG A 151 1.85 11.78 12.35
CA ARG A 151 1.73 11.67 13.81
C ARG A 151 3.07 11.89 14.50
N GLY A 152 4.17 11.47 13.89
CA GLY A 152 5.54 11.58 14.42
C GLY A 152 6.12 12.99 14.40
N GLU A 153 5.71 13.85 13.45
CA GLU A 153 6.33 15.17 13.23
C GLU A 153 5.78 16.32 14.10
N GLY A 154 4.86 16.06 15.04
CA GLY A 154 4.33 17.14 15.88
C GLY A 154 3.28 16.80 16.93
N SER A 155 3.16 15.55 17.38
CA SER A 155 2.11 15.21 18.35
C SER A 155 2.44 15.68 19.77
N ARG A 156 1.79 16.78 20.16
CA ARG A 156 1.28 16.95 21.53
C ARG A 156 0.51 15.67 21.92
N PRO A 157 0.60 15.20 23.18
CA PRO A 157 -0.09 14.00 23.61
C PRO A 157 -1.58 14.13 23.29
N SER A 158 -2.07 13.25 22.42
CA SER A 158 -3.49 13.16 22.08
C SER A 158 -4.26 12.85 23.35
N ARG A 159 -5.10 13.80 23.78
CA ARG A 159 -6.01 13.57 24.91
C ARG A 159 -6.88 12.36 24.57
N PRO A 160 -7.12 11.46 25.53
CA PRO A 160 -8.06 10.37 25.31
C PRO A 160 -9.41 10.98 24.91
N VAL A 161 -10.03 10.42 23.87
CA VAL A 161 -11.33 10.87 23.32
C VAL A 161 -12.44 10.86 24.39
N THR A 162 -12.21 10.20 25.52
CA THR A 162 -13.08 10.14 26.68
C THR A 162 -13.02 11.35 27.61
N GLU A 163 -12.06 12.27 27.47
CA GLU A 163 -12.05 13.51 28.26
C GLU A 163 -12.83 14.62 27.55
N PRO A 164 -13.96 15.11 28.12
CA PRO A 164 -14.65 16.26 27.56
C PRO A 164 -13.73 17.49 27.60
N PRO A 165 -13.79 18.38 26.60
CA PRO A 165 -12.95 19.57 26.56
C PRO A 165 -13.13 20.40 27.84
N ARG A 166 -12.03 20.84 28.47
CA ARG A 166 -12.09 21.64 29.73
C ARG A 166 -13.00 22.86 29.65
N SER A 167 -13.21 23.43 28.46
CA SER A 167 -14.18 24.51 28.23
C SER A 167 -15.64 24.13 28.52
N LEU A 168 -16.00 22.84 28.48
CA LEU A 168 -17.30 22.33 28.91
C LEU A 168 -17.37 22.05 30.42
N LEU A 169 -16.25 22.09 31.13
CA LEU A 169 -16.18 21.89 32.58
C LEU A 169 -16.10 23.21 33.36
N GLU A 170 -15.81 24.33 32.70
CA GLU A 170 -15.82 25.69 33.27
C GLU A 170 -17.21 26.16 33.78
N PRO A 171 -18.37 25.84 33.16
CA PRO A 171 -19.67 26.29 33.68
C PRO A 171 -20.17 25.52 34.91
N PHE A 172 -19.44 24.49 35.37
CA PHE A 172 -19.82 23.64 36.50
C PHE A 172 -18.91 23.80 37.73
N ARG A 173 -18.17 24.91 37.83
CA ARG A 173 -17.32 25.24 38.98
C ARG A 173 -17.81 26.46 39.74
#